data_AF-A0A7U9XG94-F1
#
_entry.id   AF-A0A7U9XG94-F1
#
_cell.length_a   1.000
_cell.length_b   1.000
_cell.length_c   1.000
_cell.angle_alpha   90.00
_cell.angle_beta   90.00
_cell.angle_gamma   90.00
#
_symmetry.space_group_name_H-M   'P 1'
#
loop_
_entity.id
_entity.type
_entity.pdbx_description
1 polymer ?
#
loop_
_entity_poly.entity_id
_entity_poly.type
_entity_poly.pdbx_seq_one_letter_code
_entity_poly.pdbx_strand_id
1 'polypeptide(L)'
;MSLSRTITFLPYFLAGYYCSQERIDWIKRVNRMWGVVLLAAGIAVAYIFGNVLNIPSEMLWGDRSYNHYMGGILPGLAIAVVRYMIGFAFVFVLLNGIRRENRLLARIGRNTLSVYFLHTYLAGLLMGAAGFIENTYAKLAALLAGSVIITLVLSSAPVAGWFGRMIDHINKAIFQQRSDNKI
;
A
#
# COMPACT_ATOMS: atom_id res chain seq x y z
N MET A 1 -3.28 -6.43 18.77
CA MET A 1 -2.67 -6.24 17.43
C MET A 1 -3.37 -5.18 16.58
N SER A 2 -4.70 -5.04 16.58
CA SER A 2 -5.42 -4.03 15.77
C SER A 2 -5.18 -2.57 16.20
N LEU A 3 -5.24 -2.26 17.51
CA LEU A 3 -5.10 -0.88 18.00
C LEU A 3 -3.71 -0.27 17.71
N SER A 4 -2.64 -1.05 17.88
CA SER A 4 -1.27 -0.63 17.58
C SER A 4 -1.10 -0.24 16.11
N ARG A 5 -1.73 -0.98 15.20
CA ARG A 5 -1.73 -0.70 13.78
C ARG A 5 -2.49 0.60 13.46
N THR A 6 -3.66 0.81 14.06
CA THR A 6 -4.43 2.05 13.89
C THR A 6 -3.64 3.28 14.33
N ILE A 7 -2.99 3.23 15.49
CA ILE A 7 -2.16 4.35 16.00
C ILE A 7 -0.94 4.58 15.10
N THR A 8 -0.30 3.50 14.64
CA THR A 8 0.87 3.58 13.76
C THR A 8 0.54 4.19 12.40
N PHE A 9 -0.67 3.98 11.87
CA PHE A 9 -1.07 4.56 10.59
C PHE A 9 -1.83 5.88 10.71
N LEU A 10 -2.23 6.28 11.93
CA LEU A 10 -2.96 7.52 12.19
C LEU A 10 -2.31 8.77 11.57
N PRO A 11 -0.97 8.96 11.61
CA PRO A 11 -0.35 10.14 11.01
C PRO A 11 -0.60 10.26 9.50
N TYR A 12 -0.67 9.14 8.77
CA TYR A 12 -0.99 9.16 7.35
C TYR A 12 -2.45 9.57 7.10
N PHE A 13 -3.38 9.08 7.94
CA PHE A 13 -4.78 9.48 7.87
C PHE A 13 -4.97 10.96 8.18
N LEU A 14 -4.30 11.48 9.22
CA LEU A 14 -4.35 12.89 9.57
C LEU A 14 -3.73 13.76 8.47
N ALA A 15 -2.59 13.36 7.93
CA ALA A 15 -1.96 14.08 6.82
C ALA A 15 -2.87 14.14 5.60
N GLY A 16 -3.59 13.05 5.27
CA GLY A 16 -4.59 13.03 4.21
C GLY A 16 -5.83 13.87 4.53
N TYR A 17 -6.36 13.78 5.75
CA TYR A 17 -7.54 14.51 6.22
C TYR A 17 -7.34 16.02 6.19
N TYR A 18 -6.17 16.48 6.66
CA TYR A 18 -5.82 17.89 6.63
C TYR A 18 -5.24 18.33 5.30
N CYS A 19 -5.10 17.49 4.27
CA CYS A 19 -4.52 17.90 2.99
C CYS A 19 -5.52 18.72 2.17
N SER A 20 -5.16 19.96 1.81
CA SER A 20 -5.98 20.79 0.92
C SER A 20 -5.72 20.43 -0.55
N GLN A 21 -6.71 20.69 -1.40
CA GLN A 21 -6.60 20.49 -2.85
C GLN A 21 -5.42 21.29 -3.44
N GLU A 22 -5.16 22.49 -2.91
CA GLU A 22 -4.03 23.34 -3.31
C GLU A 22 -2.68 22.66 -3.10
N ARG A 23 -2.48 21.97 -1.96
CA ARG A 23 -1.25 21.22 -1.69
C ARG A 23 -1.08 20.06 -2.66
N ILE A 24 -2.16 19.34 -2.97
CA ILE A 24 -2.13 18.24 -3.94
C ILE A 24 -1.76 18.77 -5.33
N ASP A 25 -2.34 19.90 -5.74
CA ASP A 25 -2.07 20.50 -7.03
C ASP A 25 -0.65 21.09 -7.12
N TRP A 26 -0.10 21.59 -6.01
CA TRP A 26 1.31 21.96 -5.91
C TRP A 26 2.23 20.75 -6.11
N ILE A 27 1.99 19.63 -5.41
CA ILE A 27 2.79 18.39 -5.56
C ILE A 27 2.78 17.88 -7.01
N LYS A 28 1.63 17.97 -7.70
CA LYS A 28 1.50 17.58 -9.11
C LYS A 28 2.27 18.47 -10.08
N ARG A 29 2.61 19.70 -9.69
CA ARG A 29 3.39 20.65 -10.50
C ARG A 29 4.90 20.47 -10.33
N VAL A 30 5.35 19.81 -9.26
CA VAL A 30 6.77 19.54 -9.03
C VAL A 30 7.34 18.68 -10.17
N ASN A 31 8.58 18.95 -10.59
CA ASN A 31 9.24 18.23 -11.66
C ASN A 31 9.28 16.71 -11.38
N ARG A 32 8.84 15.91 -12.35
CA ARG A 32 8.79 14.43 -12.27
C ARG A 32 10.14 13.79 -11.99
N MET A 33 11.23 14.47 -12.35
CA MET A 33 12.57 14.02 -12.03
C MET A 33 12.71 13.75 -10.52
N TRP A 34 12.07 14.55 -9.66
CA TRP A 34 12.07 14.32 -8.21
C TRP A 34 11.35 13.02 -7.83
N GLY A 35 10.22 12.71 -8.47
CA GLY A 35 9.53 11.44 -8.27
C GLY A 35 10.38 10.23 -8.67
N VAL A 36 11.08 10.32 -9.81
CA VAL A 36 11.99 9.28 -10.30
C VAL A 36 13.21 9.13 -9.38
N VAL A 37 13.81 10.24 -8.96
CA VAL A 37 14.95 10.25 -8.03
C VAL A 37 14.56 9.63 -6.68
N LEU A 38 13.39 9.98 -6.13
CA LEU A 38 12.90 9.39 -4.89
C LEU A 38 12.62 7.90 -5.03
N LEU A 39 12.09 7.46 -6.18
CA LEU A 39 11.86 6.04 -6.45
C LEU A 39 13.18 5.27 -6.56
N ALA A 40 14.17 5.81 -7.27
CA ALA A 40 15.51 5.23 -7.36
C ALA A 40 16.21 5.17 -5.99
N ALA A 41 16.10 6.24 -5.20
CA ALA A 41 16.62 6.29 -3.84
C ALA A 41 15.92 5.25 -2.94
N GLY A 42 14.60 5.08 -3.06
CA GLY A 42 13.85 4.06 -2.34
C GLY A 42 14.31 2.64 -2.65
N ILE A 43 14.58 2.33 -3.93
CA ILE A 43 15.12 1.03 -4.35
C ILE A 43 16.53 0.83 -3.78
N ALA A 44 17.39 1.85 -3.84
CA ALA A 44 18.75 1.78 -3.28
C ALA A 44 18.73 1.54 -1.76
N VAL A 45 17.87 2.26 -1.04
CA VAL A 45 17.67 2.06 0.41
C VAL A 45 17.19 0.65 0.71
N ALA A 46 16.21 0.14 -0.05
CA ALA A 46 15.72 -1.22 0.11
C ALA A 46 16.81 -2.27 -0.12
N TYR A 47 17.66 -2.07 -1.14
CA TYR A 47 18.79 -2.95 -1.43
C TYR A 47 19.82 -2.96 -0.30
N ILE A 48 20.19 -1.79 0.23
CA ILE A 48 21.13 -1.65 1.34
C ILE A 48 20.55 -2.29 2.62
N PHE A 49 19.28 -2.03 2.92
CA PHE A 49 18.65 -2.53 4.14
C PHE A 49 18.54 -4.06 4.11
N GLY A 50 18.16 -4.63 2.97
CA GLY A 50 18.02 -6.08 2.81
C GLY A 50 19.35 -6.83 2.74
N ASN A 51 20.31 -6.36 1.93
CA ASN A 51 21.54 -7.10 1.65
C ASN A 51 22.73 -6.72 2.54
N VAL A 52 22.83 -5.46 2.98
CA VAL A 52 23.98 -4.97 3.75
C VAL A 52 23.69 -5.00 5.25
N LEU A 53 22.54 -4.48 5.65
CA LEU A 53 22.17 -4.34 7.06
C LEU A 53 21.34 -5.52 7.60
N ASN A 54 20.92 -6.46 6.74
CA ASN A 54 20.06 -7.60 7.08
C ASN A 54 18.82 -7.20 7.90
N ILE A 55 18.27 -6.02 7.61
CA ILE A 55 17.08 -5.52 8.29
C ILE A 55 15.87 -6.27 7.71
N PRO A 56 15.08 -6.96 8.56
CA PRO A 56 13.89 -7.65 8.10
C PRO A 56 12.89 -6.68 7.47
N SER A 57 12.33 -7.06 6.32
CA SER A 57 11.28 -6.31 5.62
C SER A 57 10.03 -6.04 6.47
N GLU A 58 9.84 -6.87 7.49
CA GLU A 58 8.79 -6.83 8.51
C GLU A 58 8.81 -5.53 9.32
N MET A 59 9.93 -4.80 9.30
CA MET A 59 10.03 -3.44 9.85
C MET A 59 8.94 -2.51 9.27
N LEU A 60 8.58 -2.69 8.01
CA LEU A 60 7.55 -1.89 7.34
C LEU A 60 6.13 -2.25 7.75
N TRP A 61 5.90 -3.42 8.35
CA TRP A 61 4.55 -3.93 8.64
C TRP A 61 3.90 -3.26 9.86
N GLY A 62 4.72 -2.69 10.76
CA GLY A 62 4.24 -1.97 11.94
C GLY A 62 3.36 -2.81 12.87
N ASP A 63 3.53 -4.13 12.83
CA ASP A 63 2.75 -5.12 13.59
C ASP A 63 3.50 -5.66 14.82
N ARG A 64 4.83 -5.51 14.86
CA ARG A 64 5.68 -5.91 16.00
C ARG A 64 6.04 -4.73 16.88
N SER A 65 6.24 -5.01 18.17
CA SER A 65 6.67 -4.00 19.15
C SER A 65 8.08 -3.50 18.83
N TYR A 66 8.33 -2.23 19.14
CA TYR A 66 9.60 -1.55 18.90
C TYR A 66 10.82 -2.27 19.50
N ASN A 67 10.63 -2.99 20.61
CA ASN A 67 11.68 -3.78 21.26
C ASN A 67 12.11 -5.01 20.46
N HIS A 68 11.33 -5.46 19.48
CA HIS A 68 11.59 -6.70 18.75
C HIS A 68 12.81 -6.62 17.82
N TYR A 69 13.12 -5.44 17.28
CA TYR A 69 14.14 -5.31 16.24
C TYR A 69 15.54 -4.98 16.78
N MET A 70 15.65 -4.20 17.86
CA MET A 70 16.95 -3.72 18.36
C MET A 70 17.01 -3.51 19.88
N GLY A 71 16.10 -4.13 20.66
CA GLY A 71 16.22 -4.23 22.13
C GLY A 71 16.11 -2.92 22.93
N GLY A 72 15.66 -1.81 22.34
CA GLY A 72 15.53 -0.54 23.05
C GLY A 72 14.55 0.44 22.40
N ILE A 73 14.08 1.41 23.21
CA ILE A 73 13.10 2.44 22.81
C ILE A 73 13.66 3.37 21.71
N LEU A 74 14.92 3.79 21.84
CA LEU A 74 15.54 4.78 20.94
C LEU A 74 15.73 4.23 19.50
N PRO A 75 16.27 3.02 19.28
CA PRO A 75 16.27 2.39 17.96
C PRO A 75 14.87 2.19 17.37
N GLY A 76 13.90 1.82 18.22
CA GLY A 76 12.51 1.65 17.80
C GLY A 76 11.87 2.93 17.29
N LEU A 77 12.13 4.06 17.96
CA LEU A 77 11.70 5.38 17.52
C LEU A 77 12.33 5.76 16.18
N ALA A 78 13.63 5.53 16.01
CA ALA A 78 14.35 5.81 14.76
C ALA A 78 13.74 5.02 13.58
N ILE A 79 13.48 3.72 13.78
CA ILE A 79 12.78 2.88 12.81
C ILE A 79 11.40 3.43 12.47
N ALA A 80 10.64 3.93 13.46
CA ALA A 80 9.33 4.52 13.23
C ALA A 80 9.42 5.75 12.31
N VAL A 81 10.38 6.64 12.58
CA VAL A 81 10.62 7.85 11.77
C VAL A 81 11.02 7.47 10.35
N VAL A 82 11.95 6.54 10.19
CA VAL A 82 12.37 6.04 8.86
C VAL A 82 11.18 5.46 8.09
N ARG A 83 10.34 4.65 8.75
CA ARG A 83 9.12 4.11 8.14
C ARG A 83 8.18 5.23 7.68
N TYR A 84 7.96 6.27 8.50
CA TYR A 84 7.16 7.43 8.09
C TYR A 84 7.76 8.18 6.90
N MET A 85 9.07 8.42 6.90
CA MET A 85 9.76 9.08 5.78
C MET A 85 9.58 8.29 4.49
N ILE A 86 9.78 6.97 4.52
CA ILE A 86 9.56 6.10 3.36
C ILE A 86 8.10 6.17 2.91
N GLY A 87 7.15 6.03 3.84
CA GLY A 87 5.72 6.09 3.52
C GLY A 87 5.30 7.41 2.86
N PHE A 88 5.68 8.55 3.44
CA PHE A 88 5.39 9.86 2.87
C PHE A 88 6.10 10.12 1.54
N ALA A 89 7.33 9.65 1.37
CA ALA A 89 8.03 9.72 0.09
C ALA A 89 7.28 8.94 -1.00
N PHE A 90 6.80 7.73 -0.70
CA PHE A 90 5.98 6.96 -1.63
C PHE A 90 4.65 7.65 -1.98
N VAL A 91 3.97 8.24 -0.99
CA VAL A 91 2.76 9.04 -1.24
C VAL A 91 3.08 10.21 -2.16
N PHE A 92 4.20 10.91 -1.96
CA PHE A 92 4.63 11.99 -2.84
C PHE A 92 4.90 11.50 -4.26
N VAL A 93 5.63 10.39 -4.44
CA VAL A 93 5.90 9.80 -5.76
C VAL A 93 4.59 9.44 -6.48
N LEU A 94 3.65 8.83 -5.77
CA LEU A 94 2.33 8.48 -6.32
C LEU A 94 1.54 9.74 -6.73
N LEU A 95 1.47 10.75 -5.85
CA LEU A 95 0.75 11.99 -6.14
C LEU A 95 1.37 12.79 -7.29
N ASN A 96 2.71 12.88 -7.34
CA ASN A 96 3.44 13.55 -8.40
C ASN A 96 3.26 12.84 -9.76
N GLY A 97 3.14 11.50 -9.75
CA GLY A 97 2.87 10.70 -10.95
C GLY A 97 1.43 10.79 -11.48
N ILE A 98 0.47 11.25 -10.68
CA ILE A 98 -0.93 11.37 -11.09
C ILE A 98 -1.17 12.65 -11.89
N ARG A 99 -1.57 12.52 -13.16
CA ARG A 99 -2.09 13.61 -13.99
C ARG A 99 -3.59 13.47 -14.21
N ARG A 100 -4.26 14.59 -14.52
CA ARG A 100 -5.67 14.61 -14.95
C ARG A 100 -5.94 13.67 -16.14
N GLU A 101 -4.95 13.48 -17.01
CA GLU A 101 -5.03 12.60 -18.19
C GLU A 101 -4.82 11.11 -17.87
N ASN A 102 -4.21 10.78 -16.72
CA ASN A 102 -3.85 9.40 -16.36
C ASN A 102 -5.07 8.63 -15.84
N ARG A 103 -5.94 8.21 -16.76
CA ARG A 103 -7.17 7.46 -16.47
C ARG A 103 -6.89 6.11 -15.78
N LEU A 104 -5.75 5.49 -16.04
CA LEU A 104 -5.37 4.20 -15.44
C LEU A 104 -5.10 4.30 -13.93
N LEU A 105 -4.17 5.16 -13.51
CA LEU A 105 -3.90 5.34 -12.07
C LEU A 105 -5.13 5.84 -11.32
N ALA A 106 -5.92 6.74 -11.92
CA ALA A 106 -7.17 7.20 -11.34
C ALA A 106 -8.19 6.06 -11.19
N ARG A 107 -8.27 5.14 -12.16
CA ARG A 107 -9.14 3.95 -12.09
C ARG A 107 -8.70 2.99 -10.99
N ILE A 108 -7.40 2.71 -10.91
CA ILE A 108 -6.82 1.86 -9.85
C ILE A 108 -7.12 2.48 -8.48
N GLY A 109 -6.88 3.79 -8.33
CA GLY A 109 -7.15 4.56 -7.11
C GLY A 109 -8.61 4.48 -6.65
N ARG A 110 -9.57 4.60 -7.57
CA ARG A 110 -11.02 4.50 -7.24
C ARG A 110 -11.42 3.11 -6.75
N ASN A 111 -10.76 2.06 -7.26
CA ASN A 111 -11.11 0.67 -6.97
C ASN A 111 -10.13 0.03 -5.96
N THR A 112 -9.41 0.84 -5.18
CA THR A 112 -8.41 0.38 -4.21
C THR A 112 -8.97 -0.58 -3.17
N LEU A 113 -10.23 -0.42 -2.75
CA LEU A 113 -10.86 -1.32 -1.79
C LEU A 113 -10.92 -2.76 -2.31
N SER A 114 -11.36 -2.95 -3.55
CA SER A 114 -11.43 -4.29 -4.17
C SER A 114 -10.04 -4.92 -4.30
N VAL A 115 -9.05 -4.13 -4.75
CA VAL A 115 -7.66 -4.59 -4.84
C VAL A 115 -7.14 -4.97 -3.45
N TYR A 116 -7.33 -4.12 -2.44
CA TYR A 116 -6.83 -4.34 -1.09
C TYR A 116 -7.34 -5.65 -0.47
N PHE A 117 -8.62 -5.97 -0.65
CA PHE A 117 -9.17 -7.22 -0.10
C PHE A 117 -8.75 -8.46 -0.88
N LEU A 118 -8.73 -8.39 -2.21
CA LEU A 118 -8.55 -9.58 -3.05
C LEU A 118 -7.09 -9.89 -3.37
N HIS A 119 -6.20 -8.89 -3.36
CA HIS A 119 -4.82 -9.08 -3.84
C HIS A 119 -4.04 -10.08 -2.99
N THR A 120 -4.29 -10.18 -1.68
CA THR A 120 -3.54 -11.07 -0.79
C THR A 120 -3.69 -12.54 -1.20
N TYR A 121 -4.90 -12.96 -1.57
CA TYR A 121 -5.18 -14.31 -2.04
C TYR A 121 -4.47 -14.62 -3.37
N LEU A 122 -4.54 -13.68 -4.33
CA LEU A 122 -3.91 -13.87 -5.64
C LEU A 122 -2.38 -13.76 -5.57
N ALA A 123 -1.85 -12.90 -4.71
CA ALA A 123 -0.42 -12.77 -4.48
C ALA A 123 0.15 -14.05 -3.83
N GLY A 124 -0.58 -14.68 -2.91
CA GLY A 124 -0.21 -15.98 -2.36
C GLY A 124 -0.13 -17.07 -3.43
N LEU A 125 -1.11 -17.12 -4.34
CA LEU A 125 -1.11 -18.04 -5.48
C LEU A 125 0.08 -17.78 -6.42
N LEU A 126 0.33 -16.51 -6.74
CA LEU A 126 1.47 -16.11 -7.57
C LEU A 126 2.80 -16.51 -6.93
N MET A 127 2.92 -16.34 -5.61
CA MET A 127 4.13 -16.71 -4.87
C MET A 127 4.35 -18.23 -4.85
N GLY A 128 3.29 -19.02 -4.71
CA GLY A 128 3.33 -20.47 -4.86
C GLY A 128 3.75 -20.90 -6.27
N ALA A 129 3.15 -20.31 -7.30
CA ALA A 129 3.49 -20.60 -8.69
C ALA A 129 4.93 -20.18 -9.06
N ALA A 130 5.38 -19.03 -8.57
CA ALA A 130 6.76 -18.56 -8.75
C ALA A 130 7.78 -19.40 -7.95
N GLY A 131 7.32 -20.25 -7.03
CA GLY A 131 8.16 -21.21 -6.31
C GLY A 131 8.78 -22.27 -7.22
N PHE A 132 8.16 -22.58 -8.36
CA PHE A 132 8.66 -23.55 -9.34
C PHE A 132 9.72 -22.97 -10.30
N ILE A 133 10.02 -21.68 -10.20
CA ILE A 133 11.03 -21.02 -11.05
C ILE A 133 12.35 -20.97 -10.28
N GLU A 134 13.33 -21.74 -10.76
CA GLU A 134 14.66 -21.79 -10.13
C GLU A 134 15.51 -20.55 -10.43
N ASN A 135 15.37 -19.98 -11.63
CA ASN A 135 16.13 -18.80 -12.02
C ASN A 135 15.63 -17.55 -11.27
N THR A 136 16.50 -16.94 -10.46
CA THR A 136 16.18 -15.77 -9.62
C THR A 136 15.64 -14.57 -10.41
N TYR A 137 16.24 -14.29 -11.58
CA TYR A 137 15.81 -13.16 -12.42
C TYR A 137 14.45 -13.44 -13.08
N ALA A 138 14.24 -14.67 -13.56
CA ALA A 138 12.95 -15.09 -14.11
C ALA A 138 11.86 -15.08 -13.04
N LYS A 139 12.17 -15.53 -11.82
CA LYS A 139 11.27 -15.50 -10.66
C LYS A 139 10.89 -14.07 -10.30
N LEU A 140 11.86 -13.17 -10.23
CA LEU A 140 11.62 -11.75 -9.94
C LEU A 140 10.78 -11.09 -11.04
N ALA A 141 11.08 -11.35 -12.31
CA ALA A 141 10.30 -10.84 -13.44
C ALA A 141 8.85 -11.37 -13.42
N ALA A 142 8.65 -12.66 -13.13
CA ALA A 142 7.33 -13.27 -13.01
C ALA A 142 6.51 -12.68 -11.84
N LEU A 143 7.16 -12.46 -10.68
CA LEU A 143 6.52 -11.82 -9.53
C LEU A 143 6.12 -10.37 -9.83
N LEU A 144 7.01 -9.59 -10.46
CA LEU A 144 6.71 -8.21 -10.84
C LEU A 144 5.59 -8.15 -11.88
N ALA A 145 5.70 -8.89 -12.98
CA ALA A 145 4.68 -8.91 -14.04
C ALA A 145 3.33 -9.43 -13.49
N GLY A 146 3.36 -10.51 -12.72
CA GLY A 146 2.17 -11.07 -12.09
C GLY A 146 1.49 -10.08 -11.13
N SER A 147 2.26 -9.36 -10.31
CA SER A 147 1.72 -8.34 -9.41
C SER A 147 1.02 -7.19 -10.15
N VAL A 148 1.60 -6.74 -11.27
CA VAL A 148 0.99 -5.71 -12.14
C VAL A 148 -0.29 -6.24 -12.77
N ILE A 149 -0.28 -7.45 -13.31
CA ILE A 149 -1.46 -8.08 -13.93
C ILE A 149 -2.58 -8.24 -12.90
N ILE A 150 -2.28 -8.79 -11.72
CA ILE A 150 -3.25 -8.93 -10.62
C ILE A 150 -3.87 -7.58 -10.27
N THR A 151 -3.05 -6.54 -10.11
CA THR A 151 -3.52 -5.20 -9.77
C THR A 151 -4.43 -4.62 -10.85
N LEU A 152 -4.06 -4.78 -12.12
CA LEU A 152 -4.87 -4.30 -13.25
C LEU A 152 -6.20 -5.04 -13.34
N VAL A 153 -6.18 -6.37 -13.19
CA VAL A 153 -7.38 -7.22 -13.22
C VAL A 153 -8.32 -6.89 -12.06
N LEU A 154 -7.80 -6.76 -10.84
CA LEU A 154 -8.62 -6.44 -9.66
C LEU A 154 -9.14 -5.00 -9.70
N SER A 155 -8.39 -4.08 -10.30
CA SER A 155 -8.85 -2.70 -10.51
C SER A 155 -9.91 -2.56 -11.61
N SER A 156 -10.16 -3.62 -12.37
CA SER A 156 -11.11 -3.59 -13.48
C SER A 156 -12.54 -3.32 -12.98
N ALA A 157 -13.34 -2.67 -13.83
CA ALA A 157 -14.71 -2.29 -13.49
C ALA A 157 -15.63 -3.48 -13.17
N PRO A 158 -15.52 -4.64 -13.84
CA PRO A 158 -16.33 -5.81 -13.51
C PRO A 158 -16.06 -6.35 -12.11
N VAL A 159 -14.79 -6.48 -11.72
CA VAL A 159 -14.38 -7.04 -10.41
C VAL A 159 -14.75 -6.07 -9.30
N ALA A 160 -14.45 -4.78 -9.47
CA ALA A 160 -14.81 -3.75 -8.49
C ALA A 160 -16.33 -3.63 -8.31
N GLY A 161 -17.12 -3.72 -9.39
CA GLY A 161 -18.58 -3.67 -9.33
C GLY A 161 -19.21 -4.94 -8.72
N TRP A 162 -18.62 -6.11 -8.93
CA TRP A 162 -19.03 -7.32 -8.23
C TRP A 162 -18.74 -7.22 -6.73
N PHE A 163 -17.53 -6.78 -6.36
CA PHE A 163 -17.15 -6.60 -4.97
C PHE A 163 -18.04 -5.56 -4.26
N GLY A 164 -18.32 -4.43 -4.91
CA GLY A 164 -19.23 -3.40 -4.40
C GLY A 164 -20.62 -3.94 -4.10
N ARG A 165 -21.22 -4.71 -5.03
CA ARG A 165 -22.53 -5.36 -4.82
C ARG A 165 -22.53 -6.32 -3.64
N MET A 166 -21.46 -7.11 -3.48
CA MET A 166 -21.30 -8.01 -2.34
C MET A 166 -21.28 -7.24 -1.01
N ILE A 167 -20.50 -6.15 -0.94
CA ILE A 167 -20.43 -5.29 0.24
C ILE A 167 -21.78 -4.61 0.53
N ASP A 168 -22.47 -4.12 -0.50
CA ASP A 168 -23.80 -3.50 -0.35
C ASP A 168 -24.84 -4.49 0.18
N HIS A 169 -24.79 -5.76 -0.23
CA HIS A 169 -25.64 -6.81 0.32
C HIS A 169 -25.37 -7.06 1.80
N ILE A 170 -24.09 -7.14 2.20
CA ILE A 170 -23.71 -7.31 3.61
C ILE A 170 -24.14 -6.10 4.44
N ASN A 171 -23.91 -4.89 3.94
CA ASN A 171 -24.32 -3.67 4.61
C ASN A 171 -25.84 -3.61 4.80
N LYS A 172 -26.62 -3.97 3.78
CA LYS A 172 -28.08 -4.07 3.90
C LYS A 172 -28.49 -5.09 4.96
N ALA A 173 -27.92 -6.29 4.94
CA ALA A 173 -28.22 -7.34 5.92
C ALA A 173 -27.92 -6.92 7.36
N ILE A 174 -26.81 -6.20 7.61
CA ILE A 174 -26.39 -5.81 8.97
C ILE A 174 -27.10 -4.54 9.45
N PHE A 175 -27.24 -3.52 8.59
CA PHE A 175 -27.78 -2.22 9.01
C PHE A 175 -29.31 -2.12 8.90
N GLN A 176 -29.98 -2.85 8.00
CA GLN A 176 -31.45 -2.89 7.99
C GLN A 176 -32.00 -3.68 9.18
N GLN A 177 -31.30 -4.71 9.66
CA GLN A 177 -31.69 -5.46 10.87
C GLN A 177 -31.76 -4.58 12.13
N ARG A 178 -31.01 -3.47 12.17
CA ARG A 178 -31.01 -2.53 13.31
C ARG A 178 -32.18 -1.53 13.28
N SER A 179 -32.84 -1.37 12.14
CA SER A 179 -34.07 -0.57 12.03
C SER A 179 -35.30 -1.34 12.51
N ASP A 180 -35.32 -2.67 12.35
CA ASP A 180 -36.47 -3.50 12.70
C ASP A 180 -36.47 -3.97 14.17
N ASN A 181 -35.35 -3.86 14.89
CA ASN A 181 -35.23 -4.27 16.29
C ASN A 181 -35.39 -3.11 17.29
N LYS A 182 -36.11 -2.04 16.88
CA LYS A 182 -36.62 -1.00 17.77
C LYS A 182 -38.15 -1.07 17.79
N ILE A 183 -38.68 -2.02 18.55
CA ILE A 183 -40.05 -2.01 19.06
C ILE A 183 -39.96 -2.24 20.57
#